data_AF-A0A496DIH7-F1
#
_entry.id   AF-A0A496DIH7-F1
#
_cell.length_a   1.000
_cell.length_b   1.000
_cell.length_c   1.000
_cell.angle_alpha   90.00
_cell.angle_beta   90.00
_cell.angle_gamma   90.00
#
_symmetry.space_group_name_H-M   'P 1'
#
loop_
_entity.id
_entity.type
_entity.pdbx_description
1 polymer ?
#
loop_
_entity_poly.entity_id
_entity_poly.type
_entity_poly.pdbx_seq_one_letter_code
_entity_poly.pdbx_strand_id
1 'polypeptide(L)'
;MKRDYFLTFLLCGGLLLSMLTGCKSSKKVGTVESASVKAHNEFFQSVEDQSFQFRTLTARLNVDLDIPGKQMSSRVDMKMVKDSAFQLSVQPFLGIEIFRIELSRDTIKVVDRMNKRYMIENYSNLQGQTPIEFNFYNLQALFTNHLFIPGEQGVSHKHYNRFKLNQEGPVAEIKTKDAMGLFYTFKADGEEKLLSTYVADPSDRYALQWLYEDFRLVDRQPFPMLMDVQVLKNGNPEGGVKIHYSRIQLDEPLKLDFSVPSKYKRITFAQVLKTITNLNQ
;
A
#
# COMPACT_ATOMS: atom_id res chain seq x y z
N MET A 1 48.55 36.65 -0.05
CA MET A 1 47.19 36.78 -0.63
C MET A 1 46.66 35.54 -1.37
N LYS A 2 47.42 34.44 -1.58
CA LYS A 2 46.87 33.18 -2.16
C LYS A 2 46.66 32.05 -1.14
N ARG A 3 47.22 32.17 0.06
CA ARG A 3 47.16 31.13 1.11
C ARG A 3 45.90 31.19 1.96
N ASP A 4 45.30 32.38 2.08
CA ASP A 4 44.13 32.61 2.95
C ASP A 4 42.83 32.09 2.30
N TYR A 5 42.68 32.19 0.97
CA TYR A 5 41.51 31.66 0.25
C TYR A 5 41.44 30.13 0.22
N PHE A 6 42.57 29.44 0.34
CA PHE A 6 42.62 27.97 0.33
C PHE A 6 42.06 27.39 1.64
N LEU A 7 42.34 28.05 2.77
CA LEU A 7 41.77 27.69 4.07
C LEU A 7 40.27 28.01 4.18
N THR A 8 39.80 29.12 3.59
CA THR A 8 38.37 29.44 3.57
C THR A 8 37.56 28.48 2.70
N PHE A 9 38.13 27.99 1.59
CA PHE A 9 37.50 27.00 0.71
C PHE A 9 37.41 25.61 1.39
N LEU A 10 38.43 25.22 2.16
CA LEU A 10 38.43 23.99 2.98
C LEU A 10 37.43 24.05 4.15
N LEU A 11 37.28 25.22 4.79
CA LEU A 11 36.30 25.43 5.87
C LEU A 11 34.85 25.46 5.36
N CYS A 12 34.59 25.99 4.16
CA CYS A 12 33.25 25.93 3.56
C CYS A 12 32.92 24.54 2.98
N GLY A 13 33.92 23.83 2.45
CA GLY A 13 33.74 22.46 1.95
C GLY A 13 33.47 21.42 3.05
N GLY A 14 34.09 21.59 4.23
CA GLY A 14 33.88 20.71 5.38
C GLY A 14 32.50 20.87 6.04
N LEU A 15 31.92 22.08 6.00
CA LEU A 15 30.62 22.33 6.62
C LEU A 15 29.45 21.75 5.79
N LEU A 16 29.58 21.65 4.46
CA LEU A 16 28.58 21.01 3.60
C LEU A 16 28.53 19.47 3.72
N LEU A 17 29.57 18.82 4.27
CA LEU A 17 29.57 17.36 4.46
C LEU A 17 28.82 16.89 5.72
N SER A 18 28.37 17.80 6.58
CA SER A 18 27.76 17.46 7.88
C SER A 18 26.24 17.21 7.84
N MET A 19 25.58 17.38 6.69
CA MET A 19 24.13 17.10 6.52
C MET A 19 23.83 15.73 5.91
N LEU A 20 24.76 14.77 6.01
CA LEU A 20 24.41 13.36 5.82
C LEU A 20 23.75 12.85 7.12
N THR A 21 22.51 13.26 7.37
CA THR A 21 21.64 12.55 8.31
C THR A 21 21.40 11.15 7.72
N GLY A 22 22.27 10.21 8.07
CA GLY A 22 22.09 8.81 7.74
C GLY A 22 20.73 8.36 8.26
N CYS A 23 19.92 7.75 7.39
CA CYS A 23 18.71 7.05 7.83
C CYS A 23 19.13 6.01 8.88
N LYS A 24 18.89 6.31 10.15
CA LYS A 24 19.03 5.34 11.24
C LYS A 24 18.16 4.14 10.86
N SER A 25 18.77 2.97 10.78
CA SER A 25 18.03 1.73 10.53
C SER A 25 16.90 1.63 11.56
N SER A 26 15.67 1.52 11.07
CA SER A 26 14.51 1.47 11.95
C SER A 26 14.51 0.19 12.78
N LYS A 27 14.10 0.30 14.06
CA LYS A 27 14.00 -0.82 15.01
C LYS A 27 12.96 -1.82 14.50
N LYS A 28 13.34 -3.09 14.39
CA LYS A 28 12.42 -4.20 14.09
C LYS A 28 11.43 -4.40 15.25
N VAL A 29 10.19 -4.73 14.88
CA VAL A 29 9.10 -5.11 15.78
C VAL A 29 8.76 -6.57 15.48
N GLY A 30 8.76 -7.42 16.50
CA GLY A 30 8.42 -8.83 16.36
C GLY A 30 6.91 -9.06 16.41
N THR A 31 6.48 -10.24 15.95
CA THR A 31 5.12 -10.74 16.20
C THR A 31 5.00 -11.12 17.67
N VAL A 32 3.90 -10.71 18.30
CA VAL A 32 3.58 -11.05 19.69
C VAL A 32 2.49 -12.12 19.69
N GLU A 33 2.66 -13.19 20.47
CA GLU A 33 1.59 -14.17 20.66
C GLU A 33 0.46 -13.58 21.50
N SER A 34 -0.78 -13.94 21.18
CA SER A 34 -1.93 -13.54 21.97
C SER A 34 -1.84 -14.11 23.39
N ALA A 35 -1.65 -13.24 24.38
CA ALA A 35 -1.49 -13.62 25.79
C ALA A 35 -2.80 -13.53 26.60
N SER A 36 -3.80 -12.81 26.10
CA SER A 36 -5.08 -12.59 26.80
C SER A 36 -6.22 -12.34 25.83
N VAL A 37 -7.36 -12.98 26.07
CA VAL A 37 -8.60 -12.75 25.32
C VAL A 37 -9.23 -11.43 25.77
N LYS A 38 -9.44 -10.49 24.85
CA LYS A 38 -10.18 -9.25 25.10
C LYS A 38 -11.66 -9.44 24.82
N ALA A 39 -12.52 -8.65 25.50
CA ALA A 39 -13.93 -8.58 25.13
C ALA A 39 -14.06 -8.04 23.69
N HIS A 40 -15.12 -8.42 22.98
CA HIS A 40 -15.30 -8.13 21.56
C HIS A 40 -15.08 -6.65 21.21
N ASN A 41 -15.79 -5.74 21.87
CA ASN A 41 -15.67 -4.30 21.59
C ASN A 41 -14.32 -3.72 22.02
N GLU A 42 -13.73 -4.24 23.09
CA GLU A 42 -12.41 -3.80 23.58
C GLU A 42 -11.32 -4.18 22.59
N PHE A 43 -11.40 -5.38 22.01
CA PHE A 43 -10.48 -5.83 20.97
C PHE A 43 -10.51 -4.87 19.77
N PHE A 44 -11.69 -4.57 19.21
CA PHE A 44 -11.77 -3.68 18.05
C PHE A 44 -11.44 -2.23 18.37
N GLN A 45 -11.72 -1.74 19.58
CA GLN A 45 -11.23 -0.43 20.01
C GLN A 45 -9.69 -0.41 20.01
N SER A 46 -9.06 -1.46 20.54
CA SER A 46 -7.60 -1.59 20.59
C SER A 46 -6.98 -1.67 19.19
N VAL A 47 -7.60 -2.39 18.25
CA VAL A 47 -7.19 -2.41 16.82
C VAL A 47 -7.19 -1.01 16.23
N GLU A 48 -8.25 -0.23 16.46
CA GLU A 48 -8.36 1.14 15.94
C GLU A 48 -7.34 2.07 16.59
N ASP A 49 -7.15 1.98 17.91
CA ASP A 49 -6.21 2.81 18.67
C ASP A 49 -4.74 2.58 18.26
N GLN A 50 -4.43 1.36 17.83
CA GLN A 50 -3.08 0.96 17.39
C GLN A 50 -2.87 1.09 15.88
N SER A 51 -3.91 1.46 15.13
CA SER A 51 -3.82 1.64 13.69
C SER A 51 -2.85 2.77 13.32
N PHE A 52 -2.20 2.63 12.17
CA PHE A 52 -1.13 3.53 11.73
C PHE A 52 -1.64 4.95 11.41
N GLN A 53 -1.26 5.94 12.21
CA GLN A 53 -1.74 7.32 12.08
C GLN A 53 -0.84 8.15 11.16
N PHE A 54 -1.48 8.87 10.23
CA PHE A 54 -0.85 9.85 9.33
C PHE A 54 -1.91 10.78 8.74
N ARG A 55 -1.55 12.02 8.38
CA ARG A 55 -2.35 12.88 7.47
C ARG A 55 -1.84 12.81 6.05
N THR A 56 -0.52 12.78 5.91
CA THR A 56 0.19 12.59 4.64
C THR A 56 1.26 11.52 4.80
N LEU A 57 1.52 10.77 3.75
CA LEU A 57 2.56 9.74 3.71
C LEU A 57 3.28 9.84 2.38
N THR A 58 4.59 9.98 2.42
CA THR A 58 5.44 9.81 1.24
C THR A 58 6.38 8.63 1.45
N ALA A 59 6.50 7.77 0.45
CA ALA A 59 7.31 6.56 0.55
C ALA A 59 8.06 6.26 -0.74
N ARG A 60 9.20 5.58 -0.58
CA ARG A 60 9.93 4.96 -1.69
C ARG A 60 9.81 3.45 -1.59
N LEU A 61 9.32 2.84 -2.65
CA LEU A 61 9.04 1.42 -2.75
C LEU A 61 9.95 0.78 -3.80
N ASN A 62 10.34 -0.48 -3.58
CA ASN A 62 10.69 -1.39 -4.67
C ASN A 62 9.54 -2.37 -4.80
N VAL A 63 9.01 -2.51 -6.02
CA VAL A 63 7.86 -3.35 -6.32
C VAL A 63 8.29 -4.43 -7.28
N ASP A 64 8.16 -5.67 -6.85
CA ASP A 64 8.47 -6.86 -7.64
C ASP A 64 7.14 -7.50 -8.07
N LEU A 65 6.84 -7.44 -9.36
CA LEU A 65 5.68 -8.09 -9.95
C LEU A 65 6.11 -9.45 -10.49
N ASP A 66 5.42 -10.49 -10.05
CA ASP A 66 5.59 -11.87 -10.51
C ASP A 66 4.30 -12.35 -11.14
N ILE A 67 4.28 -12.50 -12.46
CA ILE A 67 3.16 -13.05 -13.20
C ILE A 67 3.67 -14.21 -14.06
N PRO A 68 2.83 -15.20 -14.44
CA PRO A 68 3.26 -16.38 -15.17
C PRO A 68 4.14 -16.04 -16.38
N GLY A 69 5.38 -16.53 -16.34
CA GLY A 69 6.39 -16.33 -17.39
C GLY A 69 7.11 -14.97 -17.37
N LYS A 70 6.91 -14.12 -16.35
CA LYS A 70 7.46 -12.77 -16.33
C LYS A 70 7.62 -12.19 -14.93
N GLN A 71 8.85 -11.80 -14.63
CA GLN A 71 9.20 -11.08 -13.43
C GLN A 71 9.74 -9.69 -13.79
N MET A 72 9.31 -8.68 -13.04
CA MET A 72 9.83 -7.32 -13.18
C MET A 72 9.98 -6.68 -11.81
N SER A 73 11.06 -5.93 -11.63
CA SER A 73 11.27 -5.08 -10.46
C SER A 73 11.26 -3.62 -10.90
N SER A 74 10.60 -2.77 -10.13
CA SER A 74 10.56 -1.34 -10.41
C SER A 74 10.56 -0.54 -9.13
N ARG A 75 11.32 0.55 -9.12
CA ARG A 75 11.18 1.56 -8.08
C ARG A 75 9.88 2.33 -8.28
N VAL A 76 9.16 2.56 -7.20
CA VAL A 76 7.94 3.36 -7.17
C VAL A 76 8.05 4.41 -6.07
N ASP A 77 7.85 5.69 -6.41
CA ASP A 77 7.64 6.72 -5.39
C ASP A 77 6.13 6.82 -5.12
N MET A 78 5.72 6.70 -3.86
CA MET A 78 4.34 6.78 -3.40
C MET A 78 4.10 8.07 -2.62
N LYS A 79 2.94 8.68 -2.84
CA LYS A 79 2.42 9.83 -2.08
C LYS A 79 0.98 9.57 -1.71
N MET A 80 0.57 9.85 -0.50
CA MET A 80 -0.78 9.60 0.00
C MET A 80 -1.23 10.75 0.89
N VAL A 81 -2.45 11.24 0.66
CA VAL A 81 -3.20 12.13 1.56
C VAL A 81 -4.36 11.31 2.09
N LYS A 82 -4.41 11.12 3.42
CA LYS A 82 -5.43 10.30 4.08
C LYS A 82 -6.83 10.71 3.64
N ASP A 83 -7.64 9.71 3.29
CA ASP A 83 -9.04 9.82 2.91
C ASP A 83 -9.30 10.70 1.67
N SER A 84 -8.28 10.93 0.85
CA SER A 84 -8.36 11.80 -0.33
C SER A 84 -7.85 11.12 -1.60
N ALA A 85 -6.54 10.83 -1.64
CA ALA A 85 -5.92 10.21 -2.80
C ALA A 85 -4.52 9.66 -2.46
N PHE A 86 -4.08 8.66 -3.23
CA PHE A 86 -2.67 8.29 -3.30
C PHE A 86 -2.21 8.08 -4.74
N GLN A 87 -0.94 8.41 -4.97
CA GLN A 87 -0.29 8.46 -6.26
C GLN A 87 0.95 7.57 -6.24
N LEU A 88 1.11 6.76 -7.29
CA LEU A 88 2.22 5.86 -7.51
C LEU A 88 2.95 6.28 -8.79
N SER A 89 4.23 6.62 -8.66
CA SER A 89 5.10 7.01 -9.77
C SER A 89 6.15 5.92 -10.02
N VAL A 90 5.98 5.15 -11.09
CA VAL A 90 6.86 4.02 -11.47
C VAL A 90 8.06 4.53 -12.26
N GLN A 91 9.27 4.24 -11.77
CA GLN A 91 10.54 4.77 -12.25
C GLN A 91 11.62 3.66 -12.30
N PRO A 92 11.58 2.72 -13.26
CA PRO A 92 12.51 1.59 -13.30
C PRO A 92 13.96 2.00 -13.60
N PHE A 93 14.20 3.16 -14.23
CA PHE A 93 15.55 3.60 -14.61
C PHE A 93 15.78 5.10 -14.43
N LEU A 94 16.89 5.48 -13.80
CA LEU A 94 17.40 6.85 -13.62
C LEU A 94 16.38 7.89 -13.08
N GLY A 95 15.33 7.45 -12.38
CA GLY A 95 14.29 8.32 -11.83
C GLY A 95 13.32 8.89 -12.87
N ILE A 96 13.34 8.38 -14.11
CA ILE A 96 12.39 8.79 -15.15
C ILE A 96 11.07 8.06 -14.91
N GLU A 97 10.01 8.84 -14.69
CA GLU A 97 8.65 8.30 -14.56
C GLU A 97 8.15 7.78 -15.90
N ILE A 98 7.75 6.50 -15.93
CA ILE A 98 7.15 5.87 -17.13
C ILE A 98 5.65 5.63 -16.96
N PHE A 99 5.21 5.40 -15.73
CA PHE A 99 3.82 5.23 -15.37
C PHE A 99 3.49 6.04 -14.12
N ARG A 100 2.34 6.70 -14.14
CA ARG A 100 1.74 7.33 -12.97
C ARG A 100 0.34 6.80 -12.78
N ILE A 101 0.04 6.33 -11.59
CA ILE A 101 -1.31 5.92 -11.17
C ILE A 101 -1.73 6.87 -10.05
N GLU A 102 -2.93 7.41 -10.11
CA GLU A 102 -3.56 8.15 -9.03
C GLU A 102 -4.90 7.52 -8.71
N LEU A 103 -5.08 7.14 -7.46
CA LEU A 103 -6.29 6.58 -6.90
C LEU A 103 -6.86 7.64 -5.97
N SER A 104 -8.07 8.11 -6.25
CA SER A 104 -8.80 9.06 -5.42
C SER A 104 -10.10 8.40 -4.96
N ARG A 105 -10.94 9.09 -4.19
CA ARG A 105 -12.18 8.51 -3.64
C ARG A 105 -13.14 7.93 -4.71
N ASP A 106 -13.19 8.54 -5.89
CA ASP A 106 -14.15 8.24 -6.94
C ASP A 106 -13.50 7.82 -8.26
N THR A 107 -12.26 8.27 -8.51
CA THR A 107 -11.57 8.05 -9.79
C THR A 107 -10.25 7.33 -9.66
N ILE A 108 -9.95 6.53 -10.68
CA ILE A 108 -8.61 6.06 -11.00
C ILE A 108 -8.11 6.79 -12.25
N LYS A 109 -6.88 7.28 -12.17
CA LYS A 109 -6.19 7.92 -13.28
C LYS A 109 -4.88 7.21 -13.55
N VAL A 110 -4.58 6.96 -14.81
CA VAL A 110 -3.33 6.33 -15.24
C VAL A 110 -2.74 7.16 -16.38
N VAL A 111 -1.45 7.45 -16.30
CA VAL A 111 -0.66 8.03 -17.39
C VAL A 111 0.46 7.07 -17.74
N ASP A 112 0.47 6.63 -18.99
CA ASP A 112 1.51 5.83 -19.63
C ASP A 112 2.34 6.76 -20.51
N ARG A 113 3.50 7.20 -19.98
CA ARG A 113 4.37 8.16 -20.66
C ARG A 113 5.16 7.52 -21.80
N MET A 114 5.44 6.23 -21.69
CA MET A 114 6.12 5.43 -22.71
C MET A 114 5.33 5.43 -24.02
N ASN A 115 4.03 5.12 -23.92
CA ASN A 115 3.16 5.01 -25.09
C ASN A 115 2.37 6.30 -25.38
N LYS A 116 2.54 7.36 -24.57
CA LYS A 116 1.79 8.63 -24.67
C LYS A 116 0.28 8.41 -24.60
N ARG A 117 -0.17 7.67 -23.59
CA ARG A 117 -1.58 7.33 -23.38
C ARG A 117 -2.00 7.62 -21.95
N TYR A 118 -3.31 7.74 -21.74
CA TYR A 118 -3.86 7.96 -20.41
C TYR A 118 -5.25 7.33 -20.25
N MET A 119 -5.65 7.10 -19.01
CA MET A 119 -6.99 6.68 -18.63
C MET A 119 -7.44 7.51 -17.43
N ILE A 120 -8.70 7.92 -17.42
CA ILE A 120 -9.37 8.52 -16.26
C ILE A 120 -10.75 7.89 -16.21
N GLU A 121 -11.05 7.11 -15.18
CA GLU A 121 -12.33 6.42 -15.02
C GLU A 121 -12.85 6.54 -13.58
N ASN A 122 -14.17 6.59 -13.43
CA ASN A 122 -14.82 6.43 -12.14
C ASN A 122 -14.86 4.95 -11.75
N TYR A 123 -14.78 4.62 -10.47
CA TYR A 123 -14.90 3.23 -10.01
C TYR A 123 -16.21 2.57 -10.43
N SER A 124 -17.30 3.35 -10.52
CA SER A 124 -18.59 2.86 -11.02
C SER A 124 -18.51 2.28 -12.44
N ASN A 125 -17.60 2.80 -13.28
CA ASN A 125 -17.42 2.31 -14.65
C ASN A 125 -16.59 1.03 -14.71
N LEU A 126 -15.95 0.66 -13.60
CA LEU A 126 -15.08 -0.52 -13.47
C LEU A 126 -15.76 -1.71 -12.81
N GLN A 127 -16.99 -1.53 -12.32
CA GLN A 127 -17.78 -2.60 -11.70
C GLN A 127 -17.93 -3.80 -12.64
N GLY A 128 -17.78 -5.00 -12.08
CA GLY A 128 -17.79 -6.26 -12.82
C GLY A 128 -16.58 -6.52 -13.74
N GLN A 129 -15.59 -5.63 -13.83
CA GLN A 129 -14.36 -5.88 -14.59
C GLN A 129 -13.30 -6.66 -13.79
N THR A 130 -13.43 -6.71 -12.47
CA THR A 130 -12.59 -7.51 -11.57
C THR A 130 -13.45 -8.41 -10.67
N PRO A 131 -12.96 -9.61 -10.28
CA PRO A 131 -13.72 -10.51 -9.38
C PRO A 131 -13.94 -9.93 -7.98
N ILE A 132 -13.07 -9.01 -7.54
CA ILE A 132 -13.14 -8.35 -6.25
C ILE A 132 -13.25 -6.85 -6.49
N GLU A 133 -14.25 -6.22 -5.89
CA GLU A 133 -14.46 -4.77 -5.94
C GLU A 133 -13.83 -4.13 -4.70
N PHE A 134 -12.82 -3.28 -4.90
CA PHE A 134 -12.25 -2.46 -3.83
C PHE A 134 -12.62 -0.99 -4.04
N ASN A 135 -13.17 -0.35 -3.02
CA ASN A 135 -13.26 1.11 -2.98
C ASN A 135 -11.90 1.72 -2.59
N PHE A 136 -11.78 3.03 -2.70
CA PHE A 136 -10.56 3.77 -2.32
C PHE A 136 -10.11 3.48 -0.87
N TYR A 137 -11.05 3.45 0.08
CA TYR A 137 -10.73 3.29 1.50
C TYR A 137 -10.20 1.90 1.84
N ASN A 138 -10.72 0.85 1.21
CA ASN A 138 -10.20 -0.51 1.34
C ASN A 138 -8.77 -0.60 0.79
N LEU A 139 -8.52 0.02 -0.37
CA LEU A 139 -7.15 0.07 -0.93
C LEU A 139 -6.22 0.84 0.00
N GLN A 140 -6.63 2.01 0.50
CA GLN A 140 -5.86 2.77 1.49
C GLN A 140 -5.55 1.89 2.71
N ALA A 141 -6.54 1.17 3.24
CA ALA A 141 -6.38 0.30 4.40
C ALA A 141 -5.39 -0.85 4.16
N LEU A 142 -5.47 -1.52 3.01
CA LEU A 142 -4.51 -2.56 2.61
C LEU A 142 -3.07 -2.03 2.55
N PHE A 143 -2.87 -0.87 1.92
CA PHE A 143 -1.54 -0.25 1.80
C PHE A 143 -1.02 0.34 3.11
N THR A 144 -1.84 0.42 4.16
CA THR A 144 -1.48 1.06 5.44
C THR A 144 -1.74 0.17 6.65
N ASN A 145 -1.97 -1.13 6.46
CA ASN A 145 -2.18 -2.10 7.55
C ASN A 145 -3.37 -1.78 8.47
N HIS A 146 -4.48 -1.28 7.91
CA HIS A 146 -5.70 -1.00 8.69
C HIS A 146 -6.75 -2.10 8.52
N LEU A 147 -7.50 -2.36 9.60
CA LEU A 147 -8.73 -3.12 9.52
C LEU A 147 -9.75 -2.31 8.72
N PHE A 148 -10.50 -2.97 7.83
CA PHE A 148 -11.53 -2.31 7.05
C PHE A 148 -12.77 -3.18 6.93
N ILE A 149 -13.86 -2.52 6.53
CA ILE A 149 -15.09 -3.18 6.14
C ILE A 149 -15.39 -2.79 4.71
N PRO A 150 -15.64 -3.77 3.83
CA PRO A 150 -15.95 -3.49 2.44
C PRO A 150 -17.13 -2.52 2.30
N GLY A 151 -16.94 -1.49 1.49
CA GLY A 151 -17.96 -0.47 1.22
C GLY A 151 -18.02 0.66 2.25
N GLU A 152 -17.36 0.53 3.40
CA GLU A 152 -17.28 1.58 4.41
C GLU A 152 -16.07 2.49 4.17
N GLN A 153 -16.13 3.71 4.72
CA GLN A 153 -14.98 4.62 4.76
C GLN A 153 -13.96 4.23 5.83
N GLY A 154 -14.41 3.59 6.91
CA GLY A 154 -13.56 3.19 8.02
C GLY A 154 -14.33 2.35 9.04
N VAL A 155 -13.59 1.83 10.02
CA VAL A 155 -14.16 1.09 11.13
C VAL A 155 -14.47 2.06 12.27
N SER A 156 -15.54 1.78 13.02
CA SER A 156 -15.96 2.57 14.18
C SER A 156 -16.83 1.70 15.07
N HIS A 157 -17.17 2.17 16.27
CA HIS A 157 -17.94 1.39 17.25
C HIS A 157 -19.24 0.78 16.69
N LYS A 158 -19.98 1.51 15.83
CA LYS A 158 -21.20 1.02 15.17
C LYS A 158 -20.98 -0.20 14.26
N HIS A 159 -19.72 -0.46 13.89
CA HIS A 159 -19.35 -1.53 12.98
C HIS A 159 -18.84 -2.79 13.66
N TYR A 160 -18.49 -2.76 14.95
CA TYR A 160 -17.84 -3.89 15.63
C TYR A 160 -18.67 -5.17 15.58
N ASN A 161 -20.00 -5.07 15.66
CA ASN A 161 -20.91 -6.20 15.56
C ASN A 161 -20.95 -6.87 14.17
N ARG A 162 -20.36 -6.26 13.14
CA ARG A 162 -20.24 -6.85 11.79
C ARG A 162 -19.05 -7.81 11.67
N PHE A 163 -18.13 -7.76 12.62
CA PHE A 163 -17.02 -8.70 12.69
C PHE A 163 -17.37 -9.89 13.57
N LYS A 164 -16.89 -11.07 13.16
CA LYS A 164 -16.75 -12.22 14.05
C LYS A 164 -15.30 -12.29 14.51
N LEU A 165 -15.09 -12.53 15.80
CA LEU A 165 -13.77 -12.59 16.40
C LEU A 165 -13.54 -13.97 17.02
N ASN A 166 -12.40 -14.59 16.70
CA ASN A 166 -11.88 -15.77 17.36
C ASN A 166 -10.47 -15.48 17.89
N GLN A 167 -10.21 -15.79 19.16
CA GLN A 167 -8.94 -15.54 19.85
C GLN A 167 -8.35 -16.81 20.48
N GLU A 168 -8.84 -18.00 20.12
CA GLU A 168 -8.43 -19.29 20.72
C GLU A 168 -7.01 -19.76 20.33
N GLY A 169 -6.27 -18.99 19.53
CA GLY A 169 -4.94 -19.34 19.01
C GLY A 169 -3.87 -18.27 19.24
N PRO A 170 -2.65 -18.48 18.72
CA PRO A 170 -1.54 -17.53 18.88
C PRO A 170 -1.79 -16.19 18.18
N VAL A 171 -2.75 -16.16 17.26
CA VAL A 171 -3.22 -14.98 16.53
C VAL A 171 -4.74 -14.89 16.62
N ALA A 172 -5.26 -13.67 16.68
CA ALA A 172 -6.69 -13.43 16.56
C ALA A 172 -7.13 -13.51 15.10
N GLU A 173 -8.26 -14.15 14.85
CA GLU A 173 -8.90 -14.25 13.54
C GLU A 173 -10.17 -13.41 13.52
N ILE A 174 -10.23 -12.48 12.56
CA ILE A 174 -11.33 -11.52 12.40
C ILE A 174 -12.00 -11.82 11.06
N LYS A 175 -13.31 -12.04 11.05
CA LYS A 175 -14.07 -12.37 9.84
C LYS A 175 -15.20 -11.39 9.58
N THR A 176 -15.37 -10.99 8.33
CA THR A 176 -16.55 -10.26 7.84
C THR A 176 -16.90 -10.68 6.41
N LYS A 177 -18.01 -10.17 5.90
CA LYS A 177 -18.44 -10.37 4.51
C LYS A 177 -19.03 -9.09 3.94
N ASP A 178 -18.93 -8.94 2.62
CA ASP A 178 -19.57 -7.84 1.91
C ASP A 178 -21.00 -8.20 1.45
N ALA A 179 -21.64 -7.26 0.74
CA ALA A 179 -22.96 -7.44 0.15
C ALA A 179 -22.98 -8.41 -1.04
N MET A 180 -21.84 -8.65 -1.68
CA MET A 180 -21.69 -9.56 -2.82
C MET A 180 -21.38 -11.01 -2.38
N GLY A 181 -21.13 -11.21 -1.07
CA GLY A 181 -20.83 -12.51 -0.47
C GLY A 181 -19.35 -12.84 -0.38
N LEU A 182 -18.44 -11.92 -0.73
CA LEU A 182 -17.01 -12.13 -0.53
C LEU A 182 -16.69 -12.22 0.96
N PHE A 183 -15.85 -13.18 1.32
CA PHE A 183 -15.38 -13.39 2.69
C PHE A 183 -14.05 -12.66 2.90
N TYR A 184 -13.95 -11.96 4.02
CA TYR A 184 -12.75 -11.24 4.44
C TYR A 184 -12.30 -11.85 5.76
N THR A 185 -11.07 -12.36 5.78
CA THR A 185 -10.42 -12.89 6.98
C THR A 185 -9.15 -12.10 7.24
N PHE A 186 -9.05 -11.50 8.42
CA PHE A 186 -7.85 -10.83 8.89
C PHE A 186 -7.24 -11.67 10.01
N LYS A 187 -5.91 -11.69 10.08
CA LYS A 187 -5.18 -12.23 11.23
C LYS A 187 -4.45 -11.11 11.92
N ALA A 188 -4.56 -11.03 13.24
CA ALA A 188 -3.91 -10.02 14.06
C ALA A 188 -3.07 -10.70 15.14
N ASP A 189 -1.93 -10.11 15.49
CA ASP A 189 -1.08 -10.62 16.57
C ASP A 189 -1.59 -10.19 17.96
N GLY A 190 -0.87 -10.54 19.02
CA GLY A 190 -1.22 -10.23 20.41
C GLY A 190 -1.19 -8.74 20.77
N GLU A 191 -0.62 -7.90 19.90
CA GLU A 191 -0.74 -6.43 19.98
C GLU A 191 -1.61 -5.92 18.81
N GLU A 192 -2.55 -6.73 18.32
CA GLU A 192 -3.53 -6.34 17.30
C GLU A 192 -2.97 -5.81 15.97
N LYS A 193 -1.68 -5.99 15.68
CA LYS A 193 -1.10 -5.66 14.37
C LYS A 193 -1.61 -6.67 13.36
N LEU A 194 -2.14 -6.21 12.22
CA LEU A 194 -2.63 -7.12 11.20
C LEU A 194 -1.45 -7.83 10.50
N LEU A 195 -1.42 -9.15 10.59
CA LEU A 195 -0.42 -10.01 9.95
C LEU A 195 -0.83 -10.42 8.53
N SER A 196 -2.14 -10.53 8.29
CA SER A 196 -2.64 -10.80 6.93
C SER A 196 -4.07 -10.33 6.70
N THR A 197 -4.40 -10.18 5.42
CA THR A 197 -5.77 -10.04 4.90
C THR A 197 -5.97 -11.09 3.81
N TYR A 198 -7.06 -11.85 3.91
CA TYR A 198 -7.46 -12.85 2.92
C TYR A 198 -8.87 -12.54 2.46
N VAL A 199 -9.05 -12.32 1.16
CA VAL A 199 -10.35 -12.04 0.54
C VAL A 199 -10.66 -13.16 -0.44
N ALA A 200 -11.75 -13.87 -0.26
CA ALA A 200 -12.13 -15.00 -1.12
C ALA A 200 -13.59 -14.93 -1.53
N ASP A 201 -13.88 -15.45 -2.72
CA ASP A 201 -15.25 -15.68 -3.13
C ASP A 201 -15.89 -16.84 -2.33
N PRO A 202 -17.22 -16.98 -2.34
CA PRO A 202 -17.89 -18.03 -1.56
C PRO A 202 -17.44 -19.46 -1.85
N SER A 203 -16.93 -19.72 -3.06
CA SER A 203 -16.42 -21.04 -3.45
C SER A 203 -14.93 -21.25 -3.16
N ASP A 204 -14.24 -20.22 -2.63
CA ASP A 204 -12.80 -20.19 -2.41
C ASP A 204 -11.99 -20.53 -3.68
N ARG A 205 -12.60 -20.29 -4.85
CA ARG A 205 -12.00 -20.54 -6.15
C ARG A 205 -11.03 -19.43 -6.50
N TYR A 206 -11.32 -18.20 -6.12
CA TYR A 206 -10.51 -17.02 -6.35
C TYR A 206 -10.28 -16.32 -5.03
N ALA A 207 -9.02 -16.05 -4.71
CA ALA A 207 -8.67 -15.31 -3.51
C ALA A 207 -7.57 -14.29 -3.75
N LEU A 208 -7.58 -13.25 -2.92
CA LEU A 208 -6.48 -12.32 -2.74
C LEU A 208 -5.91 -12.56 -1.34
N GLN A 209 -4.62 -12.89 -1.27
CA GLN A 209 -3.88 -12.94 -0.04
C GLN A 209 -2.95 -11.73 0.05
N TRP A 210 -2.97 -11.03 1.18
CA TRP A 210 -2.10 -9.92 1.48
C TRP A 210 -1.40 -10.21 2.81
N LEU A 211 -0.08 -10.38 2.78
CA LEU A 211 0.74 -10.64 3.96
C LEU A 211 1.50 -9.36 4.36
N TYR A 212 1.64 -9.14 5.66
CA TYR A 212 2.36 -8.02 6.23
C TYR A 212 3.57 -8.52 7.02
N GLU A 213 4.76 -8.08 6.63
CA GLU A 213 6.03 -8.61 7.12
C GLU A 213 7.05 -7.48 7.40
N ASP A 214 8.15 -7.85 8.07
CA ASP A 214 9.24 -6.94 8.47
C ASP A 214 8.72 -5.65 9.13
N PHE A 215 7.90 -5.80 10.19
CA PHE A 215 7.41 -4.65 10.94
C PHE A 215 8.56 -3.86 11.54
N ARG A 216 8.53 -2.54 11.34
CA ARG A 216 9.51 -1.60 11.91
C ARG A 216 8.84 -0.35 12.43
N LEU A 217 9.54 0.39 13.29
CA LEU A 217 9.04 1.66 13.80
C LEU A 217 9.19 2.79 12.76
N VAL A 218 8.08 3.34 12.30
CA VAL A 218 8.01 4.55 11.48
C VAL A 218 7.35 5.62 12.33
N ASP A 219 8.10 6.67 12.66
CA ASP A 219 7.69 7.69 13.65
C ASP A 219 7.10 7.08 14.93
N ARG A 220 7.81 6.09 15.51
CA ARG A 220 7.44 5.36 16.73
C ARG A 220 6.19 4.46 16.62
N GLN A 221 5.59 4.32 15.44
CA GLN A 221 4.47 3.43 15.18
C GLN A 221 4.93 2.19 14.41
N PRO A 222 4.42 0.99 14.69
CA PRO A 222 4.73 -0.20 13.90
C PRO A 222 4.13 -0.08 12.48
N PHE A 223 4.93 -0.38 11.46
CA PHE A 223 4.51 -0.40 10.06
C PHE A 223 5.18 -1.58 9.32
N PRO A 224 4.44 -2.35 8.50
CA PRO A 224 5.02 -3.45 7.74
C PRO A 224 5.85 -2.93 6.55
N MET A 225 7.15 -3.17 6.58
CA MET A 225 8.06 -2.71 5.53
C MET A 225 8.08 -3.64 4.31
N LEU A 226 7.48 -4.82 4.43
CA LEU A 226 7.27 -5.77 3.34
C LEU A 226 5.78 -6.15 3.28
N MET A 227 5.20 -6.06 2.09
CA MET A 227 3.88 -6.63 1.79
C MET A 227 4.01 -7.64 0.66
N ASP A 228 3.50 -8.85 0.85
CA ASP A 228 3.43 -9.88 -0.19
C ASP A 228 1.97 -10.10 -0.57
N VAL A 229 1.63 -9.79 -1.82
CA VAL A 229 0.27 -9.84 -2.34
C VAL A 229 0.19 -10.94 -3.39
N GLN A 230 -0.71 -11.90 -3.22
CA GLN A 230 -0.89 -13.00 -4.16
C GLN A 230 -2.34 -13.12 -4.59
N VAL A 231 -2.54 -13.32 -5.89
CA VAL A 231 -3.82 -13.74 -6.45
C VAL A 231 -3.80 -15.26 -6.59
N LEU A 232 -4.77 -15.92 -5.97
CA LEU A 232 -4.88 -17.37 -5.94
C LEU A 232 -6.07 -17.83 -6.76
N LYS A 233 -5.90 -18.98 -7.42
CA LYS A 233 -6.98 -19.72 -8.08
C LYS A 233 -6.93 -21.19 -7.65
N ASN A 234 -8.00 -21.66 -7.03
CA ASN A 234 -8.07 -22.97 -6.37
C ASN A 234 -6.86 -23.20 -5.43
N GLY A 235 -6.50 -22.16 -4.66
CA GLY A 235 -5.35 -22.19 -3.75
C GLY A 235 -3.96 -22.07 -4.41
N ASN A 236 -3.84 -22.07 -5.73
CA ASN A 236 -2.55 -21.94 -6.42
C ASN A 236 -2.27 -20.48 -6.80
N PRO A 237 -1.04 -19.97 -6.64
CA PRO A 237 -0.66 -18.64 -7.09
C PRO A 237 -0.78 -18.48 -8.62
N GLU A 238 -1.52 -17.48 -9.07
CA GLU A 238 -1.65 -17.08 -10.48
C GLU A 238 -0.84 -15.81 -10.78
N GLY A 239 -0.21 -15.24 -9.76
CA GLY A 239 0.62 -14.04 -9.84
C GLY A 239 0.56 -13.26 -8.53
N GLY A 240 1.48 -12.31 -8.37
CA GLY A 240 1.61 -11.55 -7.15
C GLY A 240 2.49 -10.33 -7.28
N VAL A 241 2.51 -9.54 -6.22
CA VAL A 241 3.30 -8.32 -6.07
C VAL A 241 3.94 -8.34 -4.69
N LYS A 242 5.26 -8.23 -4.62
CA LYS A 242 5.98 -7.91 -3.39
C LYS A 242 6.29 -6.42 -3.36
N ILE A 243 5.96 -5.76 -2.26
CA ILE A 243 6.14 -4.32 -2.06
C ILE A 243 7.11 -4.13 -0.89
N HIS A 244 8.30 -3.61 -1.19
CA HIS A 244 9.32 -3.29 -0.21
C HIS A 244 9.37 -1.79 0.04
N TYR A 245 8.99 -1.35 1.23
CA TYR A 245 9.16 0.03 1.67
C TYR A 245 10.62 0.25 2.08
N SER A 246 11.23 1.35 1.62
CA SER A 246 12.63 1.66 1.91
C SER A 246 12.81 2.96 2.69
N ARG A 247 11.90 3.93 2.49
CA ARG A 247 11.84 5.20 3.22
C ARG A 247 10.39 5.62 3.31
N ILE A 248 9.97 6.07 4.49
CA ILE A 248 8.64 6.62 4.76
C ILE A 248 8.82 7.93 5.52
N GLN A 249 8.07 8.96 5.12
CA GLN A 249 7.94 10.24 5.82
C GLN A 249 6.45 10.53 6.00
N LEU A 250 6.07 10.87 7.23
CA LEU A 250 4.70 11.17 7.61
C LEU A 250 4.52 12.65 7.83
N ASP A 251 3.30 13.13 7.61
CA ASP A 251 2.82 14.46 8.03
C ASP A 251 3.57 15.67 7.49
N GLU A 252 4.41 15.46 6.47
CA GLU A 252 5.06 16.50 5.69
C GLU A 252 4.10 17.12 4.66
N PRO A 253 4.21 18.43 4.37
CA PRO A 253 3.48 19.07 3.31
C PRO A 253 3.68 18.35 1.97
N LEU A 254 2.58 18.00 1.34
CA LEU A 254 2.53 17.15 0.16
C LEU A 254 1.56 17.75 -0.85
N LYS A 255 1.99 17.82 -2.10
CA LYS A 255 1.14 18.15 -3.25
C LYS A 255 0.99 16.95 -4.17
N LEU A 256 -0.26 16.63 -4.50
CA LEU A 256 -0.63 15.64 -5.50
C LEU A 256 -0.96 16.38 -6.80
N ASP A 257 -0.02 16.37 -7.74
CA ASP A 257 -0.21 16.94 -9.06
C ASP A 257 -0.45 15.83 -10.08
N PHE A 258 -1.50 15.98 -10.89
CA PHE A 258 -1.79 15.10 -12.01
C PHE A 258 -2.09 15.94 -13.25
N SER A 259 -1.24 15.81 -14.27
CA SER A 259 -1.43 16.48 -15.55
C SER A 259 -1.30 15.49 -16.69
N VAL A 260 -2.23 15.58 -17.63
CA VAL A 260 -2.20 14.79 -18.86
C VAL A 260 -1.73 15.71 -19.99
N PRO A 261 -0.62 15.42 -20.67
CA PRO A 261 -0.20 16.20 -21.82
C PRO A 261 -1.23 16.11 -22.95
N SER A 262 -1.51 17.23 -23.62
CA SER A 262 -2.57 17.35 -24.63
C SER A 262 -2.44 16.36 -25.80
N LYS A 263 -1.23 15.89 -26.09
CA LYS A 263 -0.95 14.93 -27.17
C LYS A 263 -1.20 13.47 -26.78
N TYR A 264 -1.58 13.18 -25.53
CA TYR A 264 -1.75 11.80 -25.07
C TYR A 264 -3.11 11.26 -25.48
N LYS A 265 -3.15 9.99 -25.88
CA LYS A 265 -4.38 9.33 -26.32
C LYS A 265 -5.11 8.68 -25.14
N ARG A 266 -6.42 8.93 -25.01
CA ARG A 266 -7.25 8.23 -24.03
C ARG A 266 -7.38 6.73 -24.39
N ILE A 267 -7.27 5.87 -23.39
CA ILE A 267 -7.43 4.42 -23.49
C ILE A 267 -8.40 3.89 -22.43
N THR A 268 -8.85 2.64 -22.61
CA THR A 268 -9.73 1.94 -21.66
C THR A 268 -8.94 1.22 -20.57
N PHE A 269 -9.63 0.83 -19.49
CA PHE A 269 -9.05 0.02 -18.42
C PHE A 269 -8.48 -1.32 -18.92
N ALA A 270 -9.20 -2.03 -19.80
CA ALA A 270 -8.72 -3.26 -20.41
C ALA A 270 -7.40 -3.06 -21.18
N GLN A 271 -7.22 -1.90 -21.84
CA GLN A 271 -5.97 -1.57 -22.54
C GLN A 271 -4.83 -1.27 -21.56
N VAL A 272 -5.12 -0.67 -20.39
CA VAL A 272 -4.13 -0.52 -19.30
C VAL A 272 -3.67 -1.88 -18.80
N LEU A 273 -4.61 -2.79 -18.48
CA LEU A 273 -4.28 -4.15 -17.99
C LEU A 273 -3.42 -4.93 -18.98
N LYS A 274 -3.77 -4.88 -20.27
CA LYS A 274 -2.99 -5.50 -21.35
C LYS A 274 -1.58 -4.92 -21.43
N THR A 275 -1.41 -3.63 -21.13
CA THR A 275 -0.09 -2.98 -21.16
C THR A 275 0.79 -3.52 -20.03
N ILE A 276 0.26 -3.64 -18.81
CA ILE A 276 1.01 -4.15 -17.64
C ILE A 276 1.49 -5.59 -17.88
N THR A 277 0.60 -6.45 -18.38
CA THR A 277 0.96 -7.84 -18.76
C THR A 277 2.01 -7.88 -19.88
N ASN A 278 2.03 -6.89 -20.78
CA ASN A 278 2.96 -6.83 -21.93
C ASN A 278 4.21 -5.94 -21.74
N LEU A 279 4.43 -5.31 -20.58
CA LEU A 279 5.64 -4.51 -20.29
C LEU A 279 6.93 -5.36 -20.47
N ASN A 280 7.51 -5.42 -21.68
CA ASN A 280 8.73 -6.16 -22.12
C ASN A 280 8.54 -6.97 -23.44
N GLN A 281 7.60 -6.59 -24.31
CA GLN A 281 7.81 -6.76 -25.76
C GLN A 281 8.55 -5.54 -26.31
#